data_AF-A0A949EMS2-F1
#
_entry.id   AF-A0A949EMS2-F1
#
_cell.length_a   1.000
_cell.length_b   1.000
_cell.length_c   1.000
_cell.angle_alpha   90.00
_cell.angle_beta   90.00
_cell.angle_gamma   90.00
#
_symmetry.space_group_name_H-M   'P 1'
#
loop_
_entity.id
_entity.type
_entity.pdbx_description
1 polymer ?
#
loop_
_entity_poly.entity_id
_entity_poly.type
_entity_poly.pdbx_seq_one_letter_code
_entity_poly.pdbx_strand_id
1 'polypeptide(L)'
;LVTDLIAGGIEDGAIAFSEEVSEGLKELKGFNYERIYLNPAIKKGLAKITTCYKVLFESCLDQFARPEHHGGMVANFLHEQGREYVEGRQPAALARDFIAGMTDKYFLRQARRLGCETPEKT
;
A
#
# COMPACT_ATOMS: atom_id res chain seq x y z
N LEU A 1 14.37 0.69 -22.86
CA LEU A 1 14.52 0.34 -21.43
C LEU A 1 14.81 -1.13 -21.23
N VAL A 2 13.88 -2.07 -21.45
CA VAL A 2 14.15 -3.51 -21.19
C VAL A 2 15.34 -4.06 -21.99
N THR A 3 15.43 -3.76 -23.28
CA THR A 3 16.55 -4.21 -24.13
C THR A 3 17.89 -3.64 -23.67
N ASP A 4 17.92 -2.38 -23.25
CA ASP A 4 19.11 -1.70 -22.73
C ASP A 4 19.52 -2.24 -21.36
N LEU A 5 18.55 -2.50 -20.47
CA LEU A 5 18.77 -3.12 -19.16
C LEU A 5 19.38 -4.52 -19.27
N ILE A 6 18.94 -5.30 -20.25
CA ILE A 6 19.52 -6.61 -20.54
C ILE A 6 20.94 -6.40 -21.07
N ALA A 7 21.11 -5.54 -22.09
CA ALA A 7 22.40 -5.32 -22.72
C ALA A 7 23.48 -4.79 -21.76
N GLY A 8 23.15 -3.83 -20.90
CA GLY A 8 24.05 -3.24 -19.91
C GLY A 8 24.43 -4.17 -18.76
N GLY A 9 23.85 -5.37 -18.69
CA GLY A 9 24.10 -6.39 -17.68
C GLY A 9 24.74 -7.67 -18.20
N ILE A 10 24.95 -7.79 -19.52
CA ILE A 10 25.36 -9.05 -20.18
C ILE A 10 26.78 -9.48 -19.78
N GLU A 11 27.71 -8.54 -19.58
CA GLU A 11 29.12 -8.87 -19.41
C GLU A 11 29.48 -9.28 -17.98
N ASP A 12 28.83 -8.67 -16.99
CA ASP A 12 29.15 -8.74 -15.56
C ASP A 12 27.98 -9.28 -14.72
N GLY A 13 26.87 -9.65 -15.36
CA GLY A 13 25.70 -10.29 -14.73
C GLY A 13 24.88 -9.35 -13.85
N ALA A 14 25.13 -8.04 -13.94
CA ALA A 14 24.37 -7.01 -13.22
C ALA A 14 23.00 -6.77 -13.90
N ILE A 15 22.04 -6.22 -13.16
CA ILE A 15 20.81 -5.67 -13.76
C ILE A 15 20.97 -4.16 -13.77
N ALA A 16 21.56 -3.63 -14.84
CA ALA A 16 21.93 -2.23 -14.96
C ALA A 16 21.61 -1.65 -16.33
N PHE A 17 21.14 -0.40 -16.36
CA PHE A 17 21.02 0.37 -17.59
C PHE A 17 22.39 0.85 -18.05
N SER A 18 22.52 1.17 -19.33
CA SER A 18 23.67 1.96 -19.79
C SER A 18 23.73 3.31 -19.06
N GLU A 19 24.92 3.91 -19.04
CA GLU A 19 25.15 5.20 -18.39
C GLU A 19 24.19 6.28 -18.91
N GLU A 20 24.06 6.40 -20.23
CA GLU A 20 23.16 7.37 -20.90
C GLU A 20 21.69 7.20 -20.44
N VAL A 21 21.18 5.97 -20.44
CA VAL A 21 19.79 5.71 -20.04
C VAL A 21 19.60 5.92 -18.54
N SER A 22 20.59 5.54 -17.73
CA SER A 22 20.60 5.77 -16.28
C SER A 22 20.53 7.26 -15.94
N GLU A 23 21.32 8.09 -16.63
CA GLU A 23 21.32 9.55 -16.48
C GLU A 23 19.96 10.15 -16.87
N GLY A 24 19.42 9.75 -18.03
CA GLY A 24 18.11 10.22 -18.46
C GLY A 24 16.97 9.84 -17.50
N LEU A 25 16.99 8.62 -16.95
CA LEU A 25 16.01 8.19 -15.94
C LEU A 25 16.18 8.94 -14.62
N LYS A 26 17.42 9.28 -14.24
CA LYS A 26 17.71 10.09 -13.06
C LYS A 26 17.18 11.51 -13.20
N GLU A 27 17.35 12.15 -14.35
CA GLU A 27 16.76 13.46 -14.65
C GLU A 27 15.24 13.40 -14.63
N LEU A 28 14.63 12.41 -15.29
CA LEU A 28 13.18 12.22 -15.30
C LEU A 28 12.62 12.01 -13.87
N LYS A 29 13.32 11.23 -13.04
CA LYS A 29 12.97 11.05 -11.63
C LYS A 29 13.05 12.38 -10.88
N GLY A 30 14.11 13.15 -11.07
CA GLY A 30 14.26 14.49 -10.47
C GLY A 30 13.08 15.40 -10.82
N PHE A 31 12.78 15.51 -12.11
CA PHE A 31 11.64 16.27 -12.63
C PHE A 31 10.30 15.83 -11.99
N ASN A 32 10.04 14.52 -11.93
CA ASN A 32 8.80 14.00 -11.35
C ASN A 32 8.70 14.33 -9.85
N TYR A 33 9.80 14.27 -9.10
CA TYR A 33 9.78 14.63 -7.69
C TYR A 33 9.50 16.12 -7.49
N GLU A 34 10.18 16.99 -8.22
CA GLU A 34 10.02 18.44 -8.12
C GLU A 34 8.61 18.90 -8.51
N ARG A 35 8.06 18.35 -9.60
CA ARG A 35 6.80 18.85 -10.18
C ARG A 35 5.56 18.11 -9.70
N ILE A 36 5.68 16.84 -9.31
CA ILE A 36 4.53 15.97 -8.99
C ILE A 36 4.59 15.55 -7.52
N TYR A 37 5.56 14.73 -7.10
CA TYR A 37 5.50 14.05 -5.80
C TYR A 37 5.71 14.96 -4.58
N LEU A 38 6.50 16.03 -4.72
CA LEU A 38 6.74 16.99 -3.64
C LEU A 38 5.71 18.13 -3.62
N ASN A 39 4.85 18.22 -4.62
CA ASN A 39 3.86 19.29 -4.72
C ASN A 39 2.88 19.24 -3.53
N PRO A 40 2.79 20.29 -2.69
CA PRO A 40 1.87 20.31 -1.55
C PRO A 40 0.40 20.15 -1.95
N ALA A 41 0.03 20.52 -3.19
CA ALA A 41 -1.34 20.43 -3.68
C ALA A 41 -1.87 18.98 -3.67
N ILE A 42 -1.01 17.99 -3.95
CA ILE A 42 -1.40 16.57 -3.93
C ILE A 42 -1.39 15.96 -2.52
N LYS A 43 -0.84 16.67 -1.52
CA LYS A 43 -0.71 16.19 -0.13
C LYS A 43 -1.82 16.67 0.80
N LYS A 44 -2.80 17.45 0.30
CA LYS A 44 -3.90 18.01 1.10
C LYS A 44 -4.70 16.96 1.88
N GLY A 45 -4.84 15.75 1.34
CA GLY A 45 -5.56 14.64 2.00
C GLY A 45 -4.73 13.80 2.97
N LEU A 46 -3.42 14.02 3.08
CA LEU A 46 -2.50 13.10 3.76
C LEU A 46 -2.80 12.93 5.26
N ALA A 47 -3.17 14.03 5.95
CA ALA A 47 -3.53 13.99 7.35
C ALA A 47 -4.80 13.14 7.58
N LYS A 48 -5.83 13.35 6.75
CA LYS A 48 -7.09 12.58 6.81
C LYS A 48 -6.84 11.10 6.54
N ILE A 49 -6.05 10.78 5.51
CA ILE A 49 -5.69 9.39 5.17
C ILE A 49 -4.91 8.74 6.31
N THR A 50 -3.94 9.44 6.91
CA THR A 50 -3.18 8.93 8.07
C THR A 50 -4.11 8.55 9.23
N THR A 51 -5.08 9.42 9.56
CA THR A 51 -6.08 9.12 10.59
C THR A 51 -6.94 7.91 10.22
N CYS A 52 -7.38 7.82 8.96
CA CYS A 52 -8.14 6.67 8.46
C CYS A 52 -7.37 5.36 8.62
N TYR A 53 -6.06 5.35 8.34
CA TYR A 53 -5.22 4.17 8.49
C TYR A 53 -5.14 3.71 9.94
N LYS A 54 -4.98 4.64 10.90
CA LYS A 54 -4.93 4.32 12.33
C LYS A 54 -6.22 3.68 12.81
N VAL A 55 -7.36 4.32 12.52
CA VAL A 55 -8.69 3.82 12.91
C VAL A 55 -8.98 2.46 12.29
N LEU A 56 -8.67 2.28 11.00
CA LEU A 56 -8.89 1.01 10.32
C LEU A 56 -7.98 -0.09 10.88
N PHE A 57 -6.70 0.23 11.16
CA PHE A 57 -5.76 -0.73 11.74
C PHE A 57 -6.21 -1.17 13.14
N GLU A 58 -6.58 -0.24 14.01
CA GLU A 58 -7.09 -0.56 15.35
C GLU A 58 -8.35 -1.42 15.29
N SER A 59 -9.29 -1.10 14.40
CA SER A 59 -10.51 -1.88 14.19
C SER A 59 -10.22 -3.28 13.63
N CYS A 60 -9.27 -3.42 12.71
CA CYS A 60 -8.87 -4.72 12.18
C CYS A 60 -8.15 -5.55 13.26
N LEU A 61 -7.26 -4.91 14.04
CA LEU A 61 -6.53 -5.57 15.12
C LEU A 61 -7.47 -6.16 16.16
N ASP A 62 -8.48 -5.38 16.59
CA ASP A 62 -9.50 -5.86 17.54
C ASP A 62 -10.27 -7.06 16.98
N GLN A 63 -10.70 -6.97 15.71
CA GLN A 63 -11.39 -8.09 15.04
C GLN A 63 -10.49 -9.33 14.97
N PHE A 64 -9.25 -9.23 14.52
CA PHE A 64 -8.35 -10.40 14.43
C PHE A 64 -7.91 -10.96 15.79
N ALA A 65 -7.91 -10.15 16.84
CA ALA A 65 -7.57 -10.59 18.19
C ALA A 65 -8.74 -11.33 18.87
N ARG A 66 -9.98 -11.10 18.41
CA ARG A 66 -11.19 -11.60 19.04
C ARG A 66 -12.09 -12.32 18.03
N PRO A 67 -12.05 -13.65 17.96
CA PRO A 67 -12.80 -14.43 16.99
C PRO A 67 -14.32 -14.18 17.00
N GLU A 68 -14.90 -13.82 18.13
CA GLU A 68 -16.30 -13.45 18.30
C GLU A 68 -16.66 -12.09 17.65
N HIS A 69 -15.65 -11.25 17.40
CA HIS A 69 -15.75 -10.00 16.67
C HIS A 69 -15.40 -10.16 15.18
N HIS A 70 -15.18 -11.39 14.68
CA HIS A 70 -15.02 -11.67 13.24
C HIS A 70 -16.31 -11.38 12.48
N GLY A 71 -16.60 -10.09 12.27
CA GLY A 71 -17.64 -9.59 11.41
C GLY A 71 -17.19 -9.54 9.95
N GLY A 72 -18.11 -9.16 9.08
CA GLY A 72 -17.96 -9.28 7.62
C GLY A 72 -16.78 -8.56 6.95
N MET A 73 -16.04 -7.68 7.65
CA MET A 73 -14.86 -7.03 7.07
C MET A 73 -13.69 -8.03 6.93
N VAL A 74 -13.36 -8.76 8.00
CA VAL A 74 -12.21 -9.67 8.04
C VAL A 74 -12.57 -11.14 7.75
N ALA A 75 -13.85 -11.50 7.89
CA ALA A 75 -14.30 -12.88 7.72
C ALA A 75 -14.01 -13.46 6.32
N ASN A 76 -14.27 -12.69 5.26
CA ASN A 76 -13.98 -13.13 3.89
C ASN A 76 -12.48 -13.31 3.66
N PHE A 77 -11.66 -12.42 4.22
CA PHE A 77 -10.20 -12.52 4.13
C PHE A 77 -9.68 -13.80 4.80
N LEU A 78 -10.13 -14.11 6.02
CA LEU A 78 -9.74 -15.35 6.72
C LEU A 78 -10.16 -16.60 5.93
N HIS A 79 -11.34 -16.58 5.30
CA HIS A 79 -11.82 -17.67 4.46
C HIS A 79 -10.95 -17.86 3.20
N GLU A 80 -10.57 -16.77 2.54
CA GLU A 80 -9.75 -16.81 1.32
C GLU A 80 -8.30 -17.26 1.57
N GLN A 81 -7.70 -16.87 2.70
CA GLN A 81 -6.30 -17.21 3.00
C GLN A 81 -6.12 -18.66 3.50
N GLY A 82 -7.17 -19.28 4.03
CA GLY A 82 -7.12 -20.63 4.58
C GLY A 82 -6.49 -20.71 5.98
N ARG A 83 -6.72 -21.84 6.67
CA ARG A 83 -6.35 -22.04 8.08
C ARG A 83 -4.85 -21.97 8.33
N GLU A 84 -4.04 -22.59 7.46
CA GLU A 84 -2.58 -22.64 7.60
C GLU A 84 -1.93 -21.25 7.59
N TYR A 85 -2.48 -20.31 6.83
CA TYR A 85 -1.97 -18.93 6.80
C TYR A 85 -2.24 -18.19 8.11
N VAL A 86 -3.39 -18.45 8.75
CA VAL A 86 -3.86 -17.74 9.95
C VAL A 86 -3.21 -18.31 11.21
N GLU A 87 -3.00 -19.63 11.26
CA GLU A 87 -2.43 -20.31 12.41
C GLU A 87 -1.02 -19.79 12.75
N GLY A 88 -0.82 -19.41 14.01
CA GLY A 88 0.47 -18.92 14.51
C GLY A 88 0.83 -17.47 14.14
N ARG A 89 0.01 -16.77 13.32
CA ARG A 89 0.24 -15.35 13.02
C ARG A 89 -0.29 -14.43 14.10
N GLN A 90 0.45 -13.34 14.33
CA GLN A 90 0.02 -12.28 15.23
C GLN A 90 -1.14 -11.49 14.59
N PRO A 91 -2.19 -11.11 15.36
CA PRO A 91 -3.31 -10.30 14.86
C PRO A 91 -2.87 -9.02 14.12
N ALA A 92 -1.80 -8.37 14.59
CA ALA A 92 -1.23 -7.19 13.94
C ALA A 92 -0.68 -7.47 12.53
N ALA A 93 -0.11 -8.66 12.29
CA ALA A 93 0.37 -9.07 10.97
C ALA A 93 -0.81 -9.34 10.02
N LEU A 94 -1.87 -9.96 10.52
CA LEU A 94 -3.11 -10.17 9.76
C LEU A 94 -3.77 -8.83 9.40
N ALA A 95 -3.84 -7.90 10.35
CA ALA A 95 -4.35 -6.54 10.13
C ALA A 95 -3.56 -5.80 9.04
N ARG A 96 -2.23 -5.85 9.10
CA ARG A 96 -1.36 -5.25 8.08
C ARG A 96 -1.62 -5.86 6.70
N ASP A 97 -1.62 -7.18 6.59
CA ASP A 97 -1.75 -7.87 5.31
C ASP A 97 -3.14 -7.63 4.70
N PHE A 98 -4.19 -7.65 5.52
CA PHE A 98 -5.54 -7.32 5.09
C PHE A 98 -5.67 -5.89 4.55
N ILE A 99 -5.10 -4.91 5.26
CA ILE A 99 -5.12 -3.50 4.83
C ILE A 99 -4.29 -3.29 3.56
N ALA A 100 -3.12 -3.94 3.44
CA ALA A 100 -2.27 -3.86 2.26
C ALA A 100 -2.93 -4.44 1.00
N GLY A 101 -3.86 -5.39 1.15
CA GLY A 101 -4.66 -5.95 0.06
C GLY A 101 -5.83 -5.07 -0.40
N MET A 102 -6.12 -3.96 0.27
CA MET A 102 -7.25 -3.10 -0.08
C MET A 102 -6.94 -2.20 -1.27
N THR A 103 -7.92 -2.02 -2.16
CA THR A 103 -7.91 -0.89 -3.10
C THR A 103 -8.28 0.41 -2.36
N ASP A 104 -7.83 1.56 -2.86
CA ASP A 104 -8.19 2.87 -2.32
C ASP A 104 -9.70 3.05 -2.15
N LYS A 105 -10.49 2.59 -3.14
CA LYS A 105 -11.95 2.67 -3.11
C LYS A 105 -12.53 1.86 -1.94
N TYR A 106 -12.00 0.66 -1.72
CA TYR A 106 -12.43 -0.21 -0.63
C TYR A 106 -12.01 0.39 0.72
N PHE A 107 -10.74 0.81 0.85
CA PHE A 107 -10.19 1.46 2.05
C PHE A 107 -11.05 2.66 2.47
N LEU A 108 -11.30 3.62 1.57
CA LEU A 108 -12.09 4.81 1.86
C LEU A 108 -13.55 4.48 2.20
N ARG A 109 -14.10 3.38 1.68
CA ARG A 109 -15.45 2.92 2.05
C ARG A 109 -15.47 2.36 3.47
N GLN A 110 -14.49 1.55 3.86
CA GLN A 110 -14.41 1.01 5.22
C GLN A 110 -14.10 2.10 6.24
N ALA A 111 -13.18 3.01 5.94
CA ALA A 111 -12.86 4.15 6.78
C ALA A 111 -14.11 5.01 7.07
N ARG A 112 -14.93 5.31 6.05
CA ARG A 112 -16.21 6.03 6.26
C ARG A 112 -17.20 5.27 7.13
N ARG A 113 -17.28 3.94 6.98
CA ARG A 113 -18.12 3.09 7.83
C ARG A 113 -17.69 3.14 9.31
N LEU A 114 -16.39 3.34 9.55
CA LEU A 114 -15.82 3.55 10.89
C LEU A 114 -15.86 5.02 11.36
N GLY A 115 -16.52 5.90 10.61
CA GLY A 115 -16.69 7.31 10.99
C GLY A 115 -15.51 8.22 10.63
N CYS A 116 -14.54 7.76 9.84
CA CYS A 116 -13.44 8.62 9.43
C CYS A 116 -13.89 9.68 8.42
N GLU A 117 -13.38 10.90 8.60
CA GLU A 117 -13.45 11.94 7.58
C GLU A 117 -12.46 11.62 6.44
N THR A 118 -12.98 11.27 5.26
CA THR A 118 -12.14 10.94 4.09
C THR A 118 -11.90 12.16 3.21
N PRO A 119 -10.75 12.26 2.52
CA PRO A 119 -10.54 13.29 1.52
C PRO A 119 -11.55 13.13 0.37
N GLU A 120 -12.03 14.26 -0.15
CA GLU A 120 -12.86 14.28 -1.37
C GLU A 120 -11.97 14.08 -2.60
N LYS A 121 -12.52 13.43 -3.63
CA LYS A 121 -11.85 13.38 -4.93
C LYS A 121 -12.02 14.75 -5.60
N THR A 122 -10.92 15.49 -5.71
CA THR A 122 -10.84 16.69 -6.56
C THR A 122 -10.91 16.32 -8.04
#